data_AF-A0A1H7MJ13-F1
#
_entry.id   AF-A0A1H7MJ13-F1
#
_cell.length_a   1.000
_cell.length_b   1.000
_cell.length_c   1.000
_cell.angle_alpha   90.00
_cell.angle_beta   90.00
_cell.angle_gamma   90.00
#
_symmetry.space_group_name_H-M   'P 1'
#
loop_
_entity.id
_entity.type
_entity.pdbx_description
1 polymer ?
#
loop_
_entity_poly.entity_id
_entity_poly.type
_entity_poly.pdbx_seq_one_letter_code
_entity_poly.pdbx_strand_id
1 'polypeptide(L)'
;MTGTFLRGLAAGALGTVVLDAATSLDMALRGRPASSVPERTVDAAAAALDRDVPGRGQVRRNRRSALGALTGIGNGLASGVLASALRSAGVRFPAPLGALVAGGTSMALTDGAVAALGVEDPRTWGREEWLADVLPHLAYGAAVQTVLESVPTDAERAAPVPPPAALTARALLLGVATGGRSSLGFAGPALTAPTRPGAPGHRSRPARVVALASLAGELVADKHPATPDRTQPGALGGRLVAAAVGGTSLAARERVNGALPLVAAVAGGLAGSVGGLRWRRWAASRMPDLQAALLEDAVALGLAAAACLPGRSRPPLVAVPR
;
A
#
# COMPACT_ATOMS: atom_id res chain seq x y z
N MET A 1 10.88 14.24 -21.50
CA MET A 1 10.52 14.26 -20.06
C MET A 1 9.58 13.09 -19.82
N THR A 2 10.02 12.06 -19.11
CA THR A 2 9.24 10.83 -18.90
C THR A 2 8.27 11.03 -17.74
N GLY A 3 6.97 11.01 -18.02
CA GLY A 3 5.95 11.10 -16.97
C GLY A 3 6.01 9.89 -16.03
N THR A 4 5.53 10.06 -14.80
CA THR A 4 5.49 9.03 -13.74
C THR A 4 4.95 7.69 -14.24
N PHE A 5 3.89 7.71 -15.05
CA PHE A 5 3.27 6.51 -15.60
C PHE A 5 4.18 5.75 -16.57
N LEU A 6 4.69 6.43 -17.62
CA LEU A 6 5.56 5.80 -18.63
C LEU A 6 6.86 5.27 -18.01
N ARG A 7 7.45 6.01 -17.08
CA ARG A 7 8.61 5.53 -16.32
C ARG A 7 8.27 4.27 -15.52
N GLY A 8 7.10 4.26 -14.89
CA GLY A 8 6.63 3.12 -14.12
C GLY A 8 6.40 1.88 -14.99
N LEU A 9 5.82 2.04 -16.17
CA LEU A 9 5.70 0.95 -17.16
C LEU A 9 7.06 0.43 -17.58
N ALA A 10 8.03 1.31 -17.87
CA ALA A 10 9.39 0.90 -18.22
C ALA A 10 10.09 0.16 -17.07
N ALA A 11 9.94 0.66 -15.84
CA ALA A 11 10.50 0.02 -14.64
C ALA A 11 9.89 -1.36 -14.42
N GLY A 12 8.56 -1.48 -14.51
CA GLY A 12 7.83 -2.73 -14.38
C GLY A 12 8.19 -3.72 -15.47
N ALA A 13 8.31 -3.27 -16.73
CA ALA A 13 8.70 -4.12 -17.86
C ALA A 13 10.11 -4.68 -17.68
N LEU A 14 11.10 -3.85 -17.30
CA LEU A 14 12.45 -4.33 -17.01
C LEU A 14 12.45 -5.30 -15.83
N GLY A 15 11.72 -4.97 -14.76
CA GLY A 15 11.54 -5.84 -13.61
C GLY A 15 11.01 -7.22 -14.00
N THR A 16 9.95 -7.28 -14.81
CA THR A 16 9.36 -8.54 -15.30
C THR A 16 10.36 -9.35 -16.12
N VAL A 17 11.09 -8.72 -17.04
CA VAL A 17 12.13 -9.41 -17.84
C VAL A 17 13.20 -10.02 -16.94
N VAL A 18 13.65 -9.29 -15.92
CA VAL A 18 14.67 -9.77 -14.98
C VAL A 18 14.12 -10.90 -14.10
N LEU A 19 12.87 -10.80 -13.65
CA LEU A 19 12.20 -11.85 -12.88
C LEU A 19 12.07 -13.14 -13.70
N ASP A 20 11.62 -13.04 -14.95
CA ASP A 20 11.46 -14.18 -15.85
C ASP A 20 12.81 -14.82 -16.17
N ALA A 21 13.86 -14.01 -16.38
CA ALA A 21 15.21 -14.49 -16.59
C ALA A 21 15.76 -15.22 -15.35
N ALA A 22 15.58 -14.67 -14.15
CA ALA A 22 16.00 -15.31 -12.90
C ALA A 22 15.27 -16.64 -12.67
N THR A 23 13.96 -16.66 -12.91
CA THR A 23 13.13 -17.86 -12.79
C THR A 23 13.56 -18.92 -13.80
N SER A 24 13.79 -18.53 -15.05
CA SER A 24 14.23 -19.44 -16.13
C SER A 24 15.63 -19.99 -15.89
N LEU A 25 16.54 -19.16 -15.38
CA LEU A 25 17.89 -19.59 -15.01
C LEU A 25 17.85 -20.61 -13.87
N ASP A 26 17.04 -20.38 -12.85
CA ASP A 26 16.85 -21.32 -11.75
C ASP A 26 16.28 -22.67 -12.22
N MET A 27 15.29 -22.65 -13.12
CA MET A 27 14.79 -23.88 -13.77
C MET A 27 15.88 -24.59 -14.58
N ALA A 28 16.69 -23.87 -15.34
CA ALA A 28 17.76 -24.44 -16.15
C ALA A 28 18.89 -25.05 -15.30
N LEU A 29 19.25 -24.41 -14.19
CA LEU A 29 20.33 -24.86 -13.31
C LEU A 29 19.91 -26.01 -12.39
N ARG A 30 18.70 -25.96 -11.82
CA ARG A 30 18.21 -26.99 -10.88
C ARG A 30 17.39 -28.10 -11.54
N GLY A 31 17.01 -27.93 -12.80
CA GLY A 31 16.17 -28.90 -13.53
C GLY A 31 14.75 -29.03 -12.98
N ARG A 32 14.26 -28.05 -12.21
CA ARG A 32 12.91 -28.09 -11.64
C ARG A 32 11.84 -27.83 -12.70
N PRO A 33 10.63 -28.40 -12.58
CA PRO A 33 9.55 -28.13 -13.51
C PRO A 33 9.06 -26.68 -13.40
N ALA A 34 8.47 -26.17 -14.48
CA ALA A 34 7.74 -24.91 -14.46
C ALA A 34 6.57 -24.97 -13.47
N SER A 35 6.32 -23.86 -12.78
CA SER A 35 5.19 -23.76 -11.85
C SER A 35 3.86 -23.82 -12.62
N SER A 36 2.89 -24.55 -12.06
CA SER A 36 1.50 -24.55 -12.54
C SER A 36 0.61 -23.59 -11.74
N VAL A 37 1.17 -22.84 -10.79
CA VAL A 37 0.43 -21.88 -9.96
C VAL A 37 -0.30 -20.85 -10.81
N PRO A 38 0.32 -20.19 -11.82
CA PRO A 38 -0.39 -19.20 -12.63
C PRO A 38 -1.64 -19.78 -13.32
N GLU A 39 -1.57 -20.98 -13.88
CA GLU A 39 -2.72 -21.63 -14.52
C GLU A 39 -3.81 -22.02 -13.51
N ARG A 40 -3.46 -22.36 -12.27
CA ARG A 40 -4.44 -22.65 -11.21
C ARG A 40 -5.08 -21.36 -10.68
N THR A 41 -4.32 -20.28 -10.59
CA THR A 41 -4.82 -18.94 -10.24
C THR A 41 -5.81 -18.43 -11.26
N VAL A 42 -5.55 -18.62 -12.56
CA VAL A 42 -6.51 -18.27 -13.61
C VAL A 42 -7.82 -19.07 -13.46
N ASP A 43 -7.72 -20.38 -13.18
CA ASP A 43 -8.90 -21.23 -12.98
C ASP A 43 -9.70 -20.79 -11.74
N ALA A 44 -9.02 -20.51 -10.63
CA ALA A 44 -9.66 -20.04 -9.40
C ALA A 44 -10.31 -18.65 -9.57
N ALA A 45 -9.65 -17.74 -10.29
CA ALA A 45 -10.21 -16.43 -10.59
C ALA A 45 -11.43 -16.51 -11.51
N ALA A 46 -11.43 -17.42 -12.49
CA ALA A 46 -12.59 -17.66 -13.35
C ALA A 46 -13.76 -18.24 -12.53
N ALA A 47 -13.49 -19.24 -11.69
CA ALA A 47 -14.48 -19.87 -10.82
C ALA A 47 -15.11 -18.86 -9.84
N ALA A 48 -14.32 -17.93 -9.29
CA ALA A 48 -14.83 -16.86 -8.43
C ALA A 48 -15.79 -15.89 -9.14
N LEU A 49 -15.85 -15.92 -10.48
CA LEU A 49 -16.75 -15.13 -11.32
C LEU A 49 -17.90 -15.98 -11.91
N ASP A 50 -18.11 -17.20 -11.40
CA ASP A 50 -19.03 -18.21 -11.95
C ASP A 50 -18.78 -18.47 -13.44
N ARG A 51 -17.49 -18.47 -13.85
CA ARG A 51 -17.06 -18.72 -15.22
C ARG A 51 -15.99 -19.81 -15.29
N ASP A 52 -15.87 -20.40 -16.46
CA ASP A 52 -14.78 -21.31 -16.81
C ASP A 52 -13.88 -20.71 -17.89
N VAL A 53 -12.59 -21.07 -17.86
CA VAL A 53 -11.69 -20.82 -18.98
C VAL A 53 -12.17 -21.63 -20.19
N PRO A 54 -12.60 -20.98 -21.29
CA PRO A 54 -13.26 -21.70 -22.38
C PRO A 54 -12.30 -22.66 -23.10
N GLY A 55 -12.85 -23.71 -23.71
CA GLY A 55 -12.09 -24.71 -24.51
C GLY A 55 -11.94 -26.06 -23.80
N ARG A 56 -11.41 -27.07 -24.50
CA ARG A 56 -11.17 -28.43 -23.97
C ARG A 56 -9.76 -28.92 -24.30
N GLY A 57 -9.27 -29.92 -23.56
CA GLY A 57 -7.97 -30.55 -23.80
C GLY A 57 -6.82 -29.55 -23.90
N GLN A 58 -6.03 -29.65 -24.97
CA GLN A 58 -4.88 -28.78 -25.22
C GLN A 58 -5.26 -27.29 -25.36
N VAL A 59 -6.42 -26.98 -25.95
CA VAL A 59 -6.86 -25.59 -26.16
C VAL A 59 -7.05 -24.88 -24.81
N ARG A 60 -7.67 -25.56 -23.83
CA ARG A 60 -7.84 -25.01 -22.48
C ARG A 60 -6.49 -24.81 -21.79
N ARG A 61 -5.57 -25.77 -21.91
CA ARG A 61 -4.21 -25.66 -21.35
C ARG A 61 -3.45 -24.45 -21.91
N ASN A 62 -3.47 -24.27 -23.24
CA ASN A 62 -2.82 -23.13 -23.89
C ASN A 62 -3.40 -21.79 -23.42
N ARG A 63 -4.74 -21.70 -23.28
CA ARG A 63 -5.41 -20.50 -22.79
C ARG A 63 -5.06 -20.19 -21.34
N ARG A 64 -5.03 -21.19 -20.46
CA ARG A 64 -4.63 -21.01 -19.05
C ARG A 64 -3.20 -20.49 -18.93
N SER A 65 -2.27 -21.09 -19.68
CA SER A 65 -0.87 -20.69 -19.69
C SER A 65 -0.70 -19.26 -20.20
N ALA A 66 -1.35 -18.90 -21.31
CA ALA A 66 -1.33 -17.54 -21.85
C ALA A 66 -1.95 -16.50 -20.88
N LEU A 67 -3.08 -16.82 -20.25
CA LEU A 67 -3.70 -15.95 -19.26
C LEU A 67 -2.81 -15.78 -18.03
N GLY A 68 -2.16 -16.86 -17.56
CA GLY A 68 -1.20 -16.81 -16.46
C GLY A 68 -0.05 -15.85 -16.77
N ALA A 69 0.57 -15.98 -17.96
CA ALA A 69 1.62 -15.08 -18.40
C ALA A 69 1.15 -13.61 -18.48
N LEU A 70 -0.03 -13.35 -19.04
CA LEU A 70 -0.61 -12.00 -19.10
C LEU A 70 -0.85 -11.40 -17.71
N THR A 71 -1.31 -12.20 -16.75
CA THR A 71 -1.49 -11.73 -15.36
C THR A 71 -0.16 -11.40 -14.69
N GLY A 72 0.89 -12.19 -14.93
CA GLY A 72 2.25 -11.91 -14.44
C GLY A 72 2.81 -10.61 -15.01
N ILE A 73 2.69 -10.40 -16.33
CA ILE A 73 3.07 -9.15 -16.99
C ILE A 73 2.29 -7.97 -16.42
N GLY A 74 0.97 -8.12 -16.28
CA GLY A 74 0.10 -7.09 -15.70
C GLY A 74 0.52 -6.70 -14.28
N ASN A 75 0.82 -7.68 -13.43
CA ASN A 75 1.29 -7.43 -12.06
C ASN A 75 2.65 -6.72 -12.04
N GLY A 76 3.59 -7.15 -12.87
CA GLY A 76 4.90 -6.51 -12.98
C GLY A 76 4.82 -5.05 -13.47
N LEU A 77 3.97 -4.76 -14.45
CA LEU A 77 3.72 -3.39 -14.90
C LEU A 77 3.05 -2.53 -13.82
N ALA A 78 2.01 -3.06 -13.16
CA ALA A 78 1.29 -2.37 -12.09
C ALA A 78 2.22 -2.04 -10.91
N SER A 79 3.06 -2.99 -10.50
CA SER A 79 4.06 -2.81 -9.44
C SER A 79 5.09 -1.73 -9.78
N GLY A 80 5.56 -1.68 -11.03
CA GLY A 80 6.47 -0.62 -11.50
C GLY A 80 5.81 0.76 -11.54
N VAL A 81 4.55 0.85 -11.98
CA VAL A 81 3.75 2.08 -11.93
C VAL A 81 3.55 2.56 -10.49
N LEU A 82 3.23 1.65 -9.58
CA LEU A 82 3.07 1.96 -8.16
C LEU A 82 4.38 2.49 -7.55
N ALA A 83 5.51 1.82 -7.80
CA ALA A 83 6.81 2.24 -7.31
C ALA A 83 7.20 3.63 -7.84
N SER A 84 6.97 3.88 -9.14
CA SER A 84 7.20 5.19 -9.76
C SER A 84 6.29 6.27 -9.17
N ALA A 85 5.02 5.96 -8.94
CA ALA A 85 4.05 6.90 -8.35
C ALA A 85 4.42 7.27 -6.91
N LEU A 86 4.80 6.31 -6.08
CA LEU A 86 5.27 6.55 -4.71
C LEU A 86 6.51 7.43 -4.70
N ARG A 87 7.49 7.13 -5.57
CA ARG A 87 8.71 7.93 -5.68
C ARG A 87 8.43 9.36 -6.14
N SER A 88 7.58 9.53 -7.16
CA SER A 88 7.13 10.85 -7.63
C SER A 88 6.31 11.61 -6.59
N ALA A 89 5.61 10.91 -5.69
CA ALA A 89 4.91 11.51 -4.54
C ALA A 89 5.86 11.92 -3.39
N GLY A 90 7.18 11.71 -3.54
CA GLY A 90 8.18 12.11 -2.56
C GLY A 90 8.61 11.02 -1.59
N VAL A 91 8.19 9.77 -1.79
CA VAL A 91 8.65 8.61 -1.00
C VAL A 91 9.96 8.10 -1.57
N ARG A 92 11.09 8.43 -0.92
CA ARG A 92 12.42 8.06 -1.42
C ARG A 92 13.19 7.25 -0.39
N PHE A 93 13.22 5.94 -0.61
CA PHE A 93 14.10 5.05 0.12
C PHE A 93 15.53 5.11 -0.46
N PRO A 94 16.58 4.84 0.35
CA PRO A 94 17.90 4.52 -0.16
C PRO A 94 17.82 3.36 -1.17
N ALA A 95 18.69 3.35 -2.19
CA ALA A 95 18.62 2.41 -3.31
C ALA A 95 18.41 0.94 -2.89
N PRO A 96 19.20 0.37 -1.95
CA PRO A 96 19.02 -1.02 -1.55
C PRO A 96 17.64 -1.27 -0.94
N LEU A 97 17.18 -0.35 -0.08
CA LEU A 97 15.87 -0.48 0.56
C LEU A 97 14.73 -0.26 -0.43
N GLY A 98 14.89 0.63 -1.41
CA GLY A 98 13.93 0.83 -2.49
C GLY A 98 13.74 -0.43 -3.33
N ALA A 99 14.84 -1.11 -3.66
CA ALA A 99 14.80 -2.40 -4.35
C ALA A 99 14.08 -3.48 -3.52
N LEU A 100 14.40 -3.61 -2.23
CA LEU A 100 13.72 -4.55 -1.33
C LEU A 100 12.21 -4.27 -1.23
N VAL A 101 11.82 -3.00 -1.09
CA VAL A 101 10.41 -2.60 -1.00
C VAL A 101 9.68 -2.88 -2.32
N ALA A 102 10.28 -2.56 -3.47
CA ALA A 102 9.67 -2.83 -4.78
C ALA A 102 9.50 -4.33 -5.03
N GLY A 103 10.54 -5.13 -4.76
CA GLY A 103 10.52 -6.58 -4.90
C GLY A 103 9.50 -7.23 -3.96
N GLY A 104 9.56 -6.90 -2.68
CA GLY A 104 8.63 -7.42 -1.67
C GLY A 104 7.18 -6.99 -1.93
N THR A 105 6.94 -5.81 -2.51
CA THR A 105 5.60 -5.38 -2.93
C THR A 105 5.09 -6.24 -4.08
N SER A 106 5.91 -6.47 -5.11
CA SER A 106 5.55 -7.33 -6.25
C SER A 106 5.22 -8.74 -5.79
N MET A 107 6.06 -9.30 -4.91
CA MET A 107 5.89 -10.62 -4.29
C MET A 107 4.58 -10.70 -3.49
N ALA A 108 4.35 -9.76 -2.58
CA ALA A 108 3.16 -9.72 -1.76
C ALA A 108 1.86 -9.54 -2.57
N LEU A 109 1.90 -8.83 -3.70
CA LEU A 109 0.76 -8.70 -4.60
C LEU A 109 0.45 -10.02 -5.31
N THR A 110 1.46 -10.73 -5.79
CA THR A 110 1.30 -12.04 -6.44
C THR A 110 0.81 -13.08 -5.43
N ASP A 111 1.54 -13.27 -4.34
CA ASP A 111 1.26 -14.29 -3.33
C ASP A 111 -0.05 -14.02 -2.60
N GLY A 112 -0.34 -12.74 -2.35
CA GLY A 112 -1.59 -12.33 -1.74
C GLY A 112 -2.79 -12.68 -2.62
N ALA A 113 -2.69 -12.52 -3.94
CA ALA A 113 -3.74 -12.92 -4.87
C ALA A 113 -3.89 -14.44 -4.94
N VAL A 114 -2.78 -15.19 -4.99
CA VAL A 114 -2.77 -16.66 -4.96
C VAL A 114 -3.42 -17.20 -3.68
N ALA A 115 -3.05 -16.64 -2.53
CA ALA A 115 -3.61 -17.02 -1.23
C ALA A 115 -5.09 -16.63 -1.08
N ALA A 116 -5.48 -15.45 -1.55
CA ALA A 116 -6.87 -15.00 -1.51
C ALA A 116 -7.80 -15.88 -2.36
N LEU A 117 -7.29 -16.44 -3.46
CA LEU A 117 -8.01 -17.39 -4.31
C LEU A 117 -7.94 -18.84 -3.80
N GLY A 118 -7.27 -19.09 -2.66
CA GLY A 118 -7.14 -20.41 -2.07
C GLY A 118 -6.31 -21.38 -2.91
N VAL A 119 -5.43 -20.87 -3.78
CA VAL A 119 -4.63 -21.69 -4.69
C VAL A 119 -3.44 -22.32 -3.96
N GLU A 120 -2.76 -21.54 -3.11
CA GLU A 120 -1.68 -21.95 -2.21
C GLU A 120 -1.65 -21.06 -0.96
N ASP A 121 -1.07 -21.54 0.14
CA ASP A 121 -0.80 -20.74 1.34
C ASP A 121 0.72 -20.55 1.53
N PRO A 122 1.27 -19.33 1.31
CA PRO A 122 2.69 -19.04 1.52
C PRO A 122 3.21 -19.34 2.93
N ARG A 123 2.30 -19.45 3.92
CA ARG A 123 2.66 -19.77 5.31
C ARG A 123 3.10 -21.22 5.49
N THR A 124 2.74 -22.10 4.57
CA THR A 124 3.11 -23.53 4.64
C THR A 124 4.36 -23.85 3.83
N TRP A 125 4.93 -22.87 3.13
CA TRP A 125 6.05 -23.10 2.22
C TRP A 125 7.33 -23.52 2.95
N GLY A 126 8.04 -24.45 2.31
CA GLY A 126 9.39 -24.84 2.69
C GLY A 126 10.43 -23.77 2.34
N ARG A 127 11.66 -23.93 2.83
CA ARG A 127 12.76 -22.98 2.56
C ARG A 127 13.08 -22.84 1.07
N GLU A 128 12.99 -23.94 0.32
CA GLU A 128 13.32 -23.97 -1.11
C GLU A 128 12.28 -23.21 -1.94
N GLU A 129 11.00 -23.38 -1.61
CA GLU A 129 9.88 -22.64 -2.24
C GLU A 129 10.01 -21.14 -1.96
N TRP A 130 10.29 -20.78 -0.70
CA TRP A 130 10.57 -19.39 -0.32
C TRP A 130 11.75 -18.79 -1.10
N LEU A 131 12.84 -19.53 -1.26
CA LEU A 131 14.01 -19.05 -2.01
C LEU A 131 13.72 -18.91 -3.51
N ALA A 132 13.01 -19.88 -4.08
CA ALA A 132 12.63 -19.88 -5.49
C ALA A 132 11.68 -18.73 -5.84
N ASP A 133 10.95 -18.22 -4.85
CA ASP A 133 10.04 -17.09 -5.01
C ASP A 133 10.69 -15.73 -4.67
N VAL A 134 11.37 -15.62 -3.52
CA VAL A 134 11.98 -14.36 -3.07
C VAL A 134 13.07 -13.88 -4.02
N LEU A 135 13.93 -14.78 -4.51
CA LEU A 135 15.10 -14.36 -5.30
C LEU A 135 14.70 -13.67 -6.63
N PRO A 136 13.80 -14.22 -7.46
CA PRO A 136 13.31 -13.51 -8.65
C PRO A 136 12.64 -12.17 -8.33
N HIS A 137 11.89 -12.07 -7.22
CA HIS A 137 11.25 -10.82 -6.81
C HIS A 137 12.25 -9.77 -6.31
N LEU A 138 13.33 -10.17 -5.64
CA LEU A 138 14.43 -9.26 -5.30
C LEU A 138 15.14 -8.74 -6.55
N ALA A 139 15.35 -9.61 -7.55
CA ALA A 139 15.92 -9.20 -8.84
C ALA A 139 15.00 -8.23 -9.59
N TYR A 140 13.69 -8.49 -9.59
CA TYR A 140 12.66 -7.56 -10.07
C TYR A 140 12.77 -6.19 -9.39
N GLY A 141 12.85 -6.17 -8.06
CA GLY A 141 12.92 -4.94 -7.27
C GLY A 141 14.19 -4.13 -7.57
N ALA A 142 15.33 -4.80 -7.73
CA ALA A 142 16.58 -4.16 -8.12
C ALA A 142 16.46 -3.50 -9.50
N ALA A 143 15.90 -4.20 -10.48
CA ALA A 143 15.69 -3.68 -11.83
C ALA A 143 14.73 -2.47 -11.86
N VAL A 144 13.62 -2.55 -11.12
CA VAL A 144 12.70 -1.41 -10.94
C VAL A 144 13.44 -0.21 -10.35
N GLN A 145 14.19 -0.41 -9.27
CA GLN A 145 14.92 0.66 -8.61
C GLN A 145 15.95 1.32 -9.55
N THR A 146 16.69 0.52 -10.34
CA THR A 146 17.65 1.03 -11.33
C THR A 146 16.98 1.97 -12.33
N VAL A 147 15.81 1.61 -12.87
CA VAL A 147 15.08 2.49 -13.81
C VAL A 147 14.63 3.78 -13.13
N LEU A 148 14.10 3.67 -11.91
CA LEU A 148 13.63 4.84 -11.16
C LEU A 148 14.76 5.84 -10.83
N GLU A 149 15.98 5.36 -10.61
CA GLU A 149 17.16 6.18 -10.38
C GLU A 149 17.77 6.74 -11.67
N SER A 150 17.73 5.97 -12.75
CA SER A 150 18.31 6.37 -14.04
C SER A 150 17.46 7.40 -14.78
N VAL A 151 16.16 7.45 -14.50
CA VAL A 151 15.19 8.31 -15.19
C VAL A 151 14.39 9.11 -14.16
N PRO A 152 14.97 10.14 -13.51
CA PRO A 152 14.24 10.96 -12.54
C PRO A 152 13.15 11.80 -13.21
N THR A 153 12.02 12.00 -12.51
CA THR A 153 10.99 12.98 -12.89
C THR A 153 11.39 14.41 -12.47
N ASP A 154 10.70 15.44 -12.94
CA ASP A 154 10.99 16.83 -12.53
C ASP A 154 10.83 17.05 -11.03
N ALA A 155 9.82 16.40 -10.45
CA ALA A 155 9.58 16.41 -9.01
C ALA A 155 10.77 15.82 -8.21
N GLU A 156 11.64 15.06 -8.88
CA GLU A 156 12.78 14.36 -8.28
C GLU A 156 14.10 15.13 -8.36
N ARG A 157 14.14 16.25 -9.10
CA ARG A 157 15.37 17.06 -9.24
C ARG A 157 15.82 17.72 -7.93
N ALA A 158 14.90 17.95 -6.99
CA ALA A 158 15.24 18.46 -5.66
C ALA A 158 15.66 17.31 -4.73
N ALA A 159 16.72 17.53 -3.94
CA ALA A 159 17.17 16.59 -2.92
C ALA A 159 16.06 16.35 -1.87
N PRO A 160 15.87 15.11 -1.40
CA PRO A 160 14.88 14.81 -0.37
C PRO A 160 15.29 15.44 0.97
N VAL A 161 14.43 16.30 1.53
CA VAL A 161 14.60 16.84 2.88
C VAL A 161 14.17 15.76 3.89
N PRO A 162 14.97 15.44 4.92
CA PRO A 162 14.58 14.46 5.93
C PRO A 162 13.36 14.94 6.73
N PRO A 163 12.43 14.04 7.11
CA PRO A 163 11.25 14.42 7.86
C PRO A 163 11.59 14.72 9.33
N PRO A 164 11.00 15.76 9.95
CA PRO A 164 11.19 16.03 11.37
C PRO A 164 10.54 14.92 12.22
N ALA A 165 11.12 14.63 13.39
CA ALA A 165 10.61 13.59 14.30
C ALA A 165 9.13 13.80 14.68
N ALA A 166 8.70 15.06 14.85
CA ALA A 166 7.31 15.41 15.13
C ALA A 166 6.35 14.99 14.00
N LEU A 167 6.76 15.13 12.73
CA LEU A 167 5.96 14.67 11.60
C LEU A 167 5.86 13.15 11.57
N THR A 168 6.97 12.45 11.80
CA THR A 168 6.99 10.99 11.86
C THR A 168 6.09 10.47 12.99
N ALA A 169 6.11 11.11 14.16
CA ALA A 169 5.21 10.80 15.26
C ALA A 169 3.73 11.06 14.90
N ARG A 170 3.43 12.18 14.23
CA ARG A 170 2.07 12.46 13.73
C ARG A 170 1.62 11.41 12.69
N ALA A 171 2.51 10.98 11.80
CA ALA A 171 2.21 9.92 10.84
C ALA A 171 1.94 8.59 11.53
N LEU A 172 2.71 8.23 12.56
CA LEU A 172 2.44 7.06 13.41
C LEU A 172 1.06 7.15 14.08
N LEU A 173 0.72 8.28 14.70
CA LEU A 173 -0.58 8.51 15.34
C LEU A 173 -1.74 8.44 14.35
N LEU A 174 -1.57 9.02 13.15
CA LEU A 174 -2.54 8.88 12.07
C LEU A 174 -2.68 7.43 11.64
N GLY A 175 -1.58 6.68 11.59
CA GLY A 175 -1.58 5.23 11.40
C GLY A 175 -2.45 4.52 12.43
N VAL A 176 -2.22 4.77 13.72
CA VAL A 176 -3.01 4.18 14.81
C VAL A 176 -4.50 4.49 14.66
N ALA A 177 -4.85 5.74 14.36
CA ALA A 177 -6.22 6.14 14.06
C ALA A 177 -6.79 5.37 12.85
N THR A 178 -5.98 5.19 11.81
CA THR A 178 -6.35 4.43 10.59
C THR A 178 -6.60 2.95 10.89
N GLY A 179 -5.85 2.38 11.83
CA GLY A 179 -6.05 1.01 12.32
C GLY A 179 -7.42 0.84 12.98
N GLY A 180 -7.91 1.85 13.70
CA GLY A 180 -9.30 1.90 14.19
C GLY A 180 -10.32 2.12 13.07
N ARG A 181 -10.08 3.10 12.18
CA ARG A 181 -10.98 3.49 11.08
C ARG A 181 -10.19 3.75 9.79
N SER A 182 -10.39 2.90 8.77
CA SER A 182 -9.57 2.92 7.55
C SER A 182 -9.65 4.25 6.79
N SER A 183 -10.83 4.89 6.77
CA SER A 183 -11.06 6.17 6.11
C SER A 183 -10.23 7.31 6.67
N LEU A 184 -9.84 7.26 7.96
CA LEU A 184 -9.06 8.34 8.58
C LEU A 184 -7.69 8.51 7.94
N GLY A 185 -7.11 7.45 7.38
CA GLY A 185 -5.81 7.49 6.70
C GLY A 185 -5.79 8.49 5.55
N PHE A 186 -6.86 8.56 4.75
CA PHE A 186 -6.95 9.54 3.66
C PHE A 186 -7.84 10.75 4.01
N ALA A 187 -8.90 10.57 4.80
CA ALA A 187 -9.85 11.62 5.12
C ALA A 187 -9.27 12.67 6.08
N GLY A 188 -8.53 12.23 7.10
CA GLY A 188 -7.90 13.14 8.07
C GLY A 188 -7.01 14.17 7.38
N PRO A 189 -6.03 13.75 6.56
CA PRO A 189 -5.29 14.66 5.72
C PRO A 189 -6.25 15.43 4.80
N ALA A 190 -7.05 14.77 3.96
CA ALA A 190 -7.81 15.48 2.93
C ALA A 190 -8.68 16.64 3.47
N LEU A 191 -9.31 16.46 4.62
CA LEU A 191 -10.17 17.45 5.26
C LEU A 191 -9.38 18.62 5.88
N THR A 192 -8.20 18.38 6.44
CA THR A 192 -7.35 19.44 7.02
C THR A 192 -6.35 20.04 6.02
N ALA A 193 -6.42 19.64 4.74
CA ALA A 193 -5.55 20.16 3.70
C ALA A 193 -5.72 21.67 3.50
N PRO A 194 -4.68 22.39 3.02
CA PRO A 194 -4.81 23.78 2.60
C PRO A 194 -5.86 23.95 1.49
N THR A 195 -6.70 25.00 1.59
CA THR A 195 -7.71 25.33 0.58
C THR A 195 -7.16 26.16 -0.59
N ARG A 196 -6.01 26.83 -0.40
CA ARG A 196 -5.38 27.64 -1.45
C ARG A 196 -4.79 26.75 -2.55
N PRO A 197 -5.18 26.94 -3.82
CA PRO A 197 -4.53 26.28 -4.95
C PRO A 197 -3.02 26.55 -4.96
N GLY A 198 -2.22 25.55 -5.32
CA GLY A 198 -0.75 25.65 -5.34
C GLY A 198 -0.06 25.48 -3.97
N ALA A 199 -0.80 25.48 -2.86
CA ALA A 199 -0.24 25.12 -1.57
C ALA A 199 0.15 23.62 -1.52
N PRO A 200 1.27 23.26 -0.89
CA PRO A 200 1.67 21.85 -0.75
C PRO A 200 0.59 21.01 -0.09
N GLY A 201 0.24 19.87 -0.70
CA GLY A 201 -0.82 19.00 -0.19
C GLY A 201 -2.24 19.57 -0.31
N HIS A 202 -2.45 20.58 -1.15
CA HIS A 202 -3.78 21.11 -1.48
C HIS A 202 -4.75 20.01 -1.91
N ARG A 203 -6.00 20.12 -1.46
CA ARG A 203 -7.11 19.24 -1.90
C ARG A 203 -8.31 20.08 -2.31
N SER A 204 -8.84 19.75 -3.49
CA SER A 204 -10.03 20.38 -4.08
C SER A 204 -11.27 20.15 -3.23
N ARG A 205 -12.29 21.00 -3.39
CA ARG A 205 -13.58 20.83 -2.67
C ARG A 205 -14.22 19.46 -2.93
N PRO A 206 -14.30 18.96 -4.18
CA PRO A 206 -14.83 17.61 -4.44
C PRO A 206 -14.05 16.52 -3.70
N ALA A 207 -12.71 16.58 -3.67
CA ALA A 207 -11.90 15.60 -2.95
C ALA A 207 -12.20 15.57 -1.44
N ARG A 208 -12.51 16.72 -0.84
CA ARG A 208 -12.93 16.81 0.56
C ARG A 208 -14.32 16.24 0.79
N VAL A 209 -15.26 16.49 -0.13
CA VAL A 209 -16.60 15.93 -0.06
C VAL A 209 -16.53 14.40 -0.15
N VAL A 210 -15.72 13.85 -1.07
CA VAL A 210 -15.48 12.40 -1.17
C VAL A 210 -14.84 11.86 0.10
N ALA A 211 -13.84 12.54 0.66
CA ALA A 211 -13.22 12.15 1.92
C ALA A 211 -14.22 12.13 3.10
N LEU A 212 -15.06 13.17 3.20
CA LEU A 212 -16.10 13.26 4.22
C LEU A 212 -17.16 12.17 4.05
N ALA A 213 -17.61 11.95 2.82
CA ALA A 213 -18.58 10.91 2.49
C ALA A 213 -18.03 9.51 2.79
N SER A 214 -16.75 9.26 2.52
CA SER A 214 -16.10 7.99 2.83
C SER A 214 -16.01 7.75 4.34
N LEU A 215 -15.67 8.78 5.11
CA LEU A 215 -15.65 8.72 6.57
C LEU A 215 -17.05 8.48 7.14
N ALA A 216 -18.05 9.24 6.68
CA ALA A 216 -19.44 9.07 7.09
C ALA A 216 -19.97 7.68 6.72
N GLY A 217 -19.67 7.20 5.51
CA GLY A 217 -20.05 5.88 5.02
C GLY A 217 -19.47 4.76 5.87
N GLU A 218 -18.19 4.83 6.23
CA GLU A 218 -17.57 3.83 7.11
C GLU A 218 -18.16 3.84 8.53
N LEU A 219 -18.48 5.02 9.09
CA LEU A 219 -19.11 5.15 10.40
C LEU A 219 -20.53 4.54 10.46
N VAL A 220 -21.25 4.56 9.32
CA VAL A 220 -22.57 3.93 9.20
C VAL A 220 -22.44 2.44 8.94
N ALA A 221 -21.61 2.05 7.97
CA ALA A 221 -21.43 0.66 7.55
C ALA A 221 -20.93 -0.23 8.70
N ASP A 222 -20.05 0.29 9.56
CA ASP A 222 -19.44 -0.46 10.68
C ASP A 222 -20.42 -0.82 11.80
N LYS A 223 -21.60 -0.20 11.84
CA LYS A 223 -22.67 -0.58 12.78
C LYS A 223 -23.51 -1.74 12.26
N HIS A 224 -23.25 -2.20 11.04
CA HIS A 224 -23.98 -3.31 10.44
C HIS A 224 -23.41 -4.67 10.92
N PRO A 225 -24.26 -5.66 11.27
CA PRO A 225 -23.82 -6.97 11.77
C PRO A 225 -22.91 -7.75 10.81
N ALA A 226 -22.97 -7.43 9.51
CA ALA A 226 -22.17 -8.08 8.46
C ALA A 226 -20.80 -7.42 8.19
N THR A 227 -20.34 -6.52 9.07
CA THR A 227 -19.02 -5.88 8.90
C THR A 227 -17.91 -6.91 9.11
N PRO A 228 -17.00 -7.12 8.13
CA PRO A 228 -15.91 -8.08 8.27
C PRO A 228 -14.99 -7.74 9.45
N ASP A 229 -14.42 -8.76 10.09
CA ASP A 229 -13.44 -8.53 11.15
C ASP A 229 -12.24 -7.75 10.60
N ARG A 230 -11.88 -6.66 11.28
CA ARG A 230 -10.76 -5.77 10.90
C ARG A 230 -9.38 -6.43 10.79
N THR A 231 -9.21 -7.65 11.32
CA THR A 231 -7.98 -8.45 11.20
C THR A 231 -8.04 -9.47 10.07
N GLN A 232 -9.15 -9.57 9.35
CA GLN A 232 -9.19 -10.35 8.11
C GLN A 232 -8.20 -9.76 7.10
N PRO A 233 -7.48 -10.60 6.33
CA PRO A 233 -6.40 -10.14 5.46
C PRO A 233 -6.79 -8.98 4.54
N GLY A 234 -7.98 -9.04 3.93
CA GLY A 234 -8.47 -7.98 3.03
C GLY A 234 -8.73 -6.66 3.75
N ALA A 235 -9.38 -6.69 4.91
CA ALA A 235 -9.68 -5.50 5.71
C ALA A 235 -8.39 -4.86 6.26
N LEU A 236 -7.44 -5.68 6.70
CA LEU A 236 -6.13 -5.23 7.15
C LEU A 236 -5.34 -4.58 5.99
N GLY A 237 -5.29 -5.22 4.82
CA GLY A 237 -4.62 -4.67 3.64
C GLY A 237 -5.13 -3.28 3.27
N GLY A 238 -6.45 -3.10 3.21
CA GLY A 238 -7.06 -1.80 2.95
C GLY A 238 -6.66 -0.72 3.98
N ARG A 239 -6.61 -1.07 5.26
CA ARG A 239 -6.17 -0.16 6.35
C ARG A 239 -4.70 0.24 6.20
N LEU A 240 -3.82 -0.69 5.85
CA LEU A 240 -2.39 -0.40 5.68
C LEU A 240 -2.14 0.49 4.47
N VAL A 241 -2.85 0.27 3.36
CA VAL A 241 -2.82 1.15 2.20
C VAL A 241 -3.32 2.55 2.57
N ALA A 242 -4.45 2.66 3.28
CA ALA A 242 -4.95 3.94 3.74
C ALA A 242 -3.97 4.66 4.68
N ALA A 243 -3.30 3.93 5.56
CA ALA A 243 -2.31 4.48 6.48
C ALA A 243 -1.08 4.99 5.70
N ALA A 244 -0.59 4.24 4.72
CA ALA A 244 0.48 4.67 3.82
C ALA A 244 0.12 5.96 3.06
N VAL A 245 -1.10 6.03 2.51
CA VAL A 245 -1.62 7.24 1.86
C VAL A 245 -1.67 8.42 2.84
N GLY A 246 -2.00 8.18 4.10
CA GLY A 246 -2.02 9.21 5.14
C GLY A 246 -0.65 9.76 5.49
N GLY A 247 0.30 8.88 5.81
CA GLY A 247 1.68 9.26 6.13
C GLY A 247 2.36 10.02 5.00
N THR A 248 2.18 9.56 3.75
CA THR A 248 2.70 10.25 2.56
C THR A 248 2.02 11.58 2.31
N SER A 249 0.70 11.68 2.52
CA SER A 249 -0.04 12.94 2.40
C SER A 249 0.40 13.99 3.43
N LEU A 250 0.78 13.58 4.64
CA LEU A 250 1.34 14.49 5.64
C LEU A 250 2.74 14.97 5.23
N ALA A 251 3.62 14.08 4.77
CA ALA A 251 4.94 14.44 4.27
C ALA A 251 4.90 15.39 3.07
N ALA A 252 3.97 15.17 2.14
CA ALA A 252 3.78 16.01 0.96
C ALA A 252 3.40 17.47 1.32
N ARG A 253 2.72 17.71 2.45
CA ARG A 253 2.40 19.08 2.94
C ARG A 253 3.63 19.83 3.38
N GLU A 254 4.58 19.12 3.98
CA GLU A 254 5.81 19.70 4.51
C GLU A 254 6.94 19.65 3.48
N ARG A 255 6.69 19.10 2.28
CA ARG A 255 7.66 18.90 1.18
C ARG A 255 8.92 18.14 1.64
N VAL A 256 8.74 17.19 2.55
CA VAL A 256 9.81 16.32 3.04
C VAL A 256 9.68 14.92 2.47
N ASN A 257 10.73 14.12 2.61
CA ASN A 257 10.75 12.73 2.20
C ASN A 257 9.69 11.92 2.97
N GLY A 258 8.80 11.27 2.23
CA GLY A 258 7.69 10.48 2.76
C GLY A 258 8.05 9.08 3.24
N ALA A 259 9.28 8.60 3.04
CA ALA A 259 9.69 7.22 3.37
C ALA A 259 9.44 6.86 4.85
N LEU A 260 9.99 7.64 5.79
CA LEU A 260 9.79 7.38 7.23
C LEU A 260 8.34 7.62 7.67
N PRO A 261 7.65 8.71 7.28
CA PRO A 261 6.23 8.90 7.57
C PRO A 261 5.32 7.78 7.06
N LEU A 262 5.59 7.23 5.86
CA LEU A 262 4.86 6.08 5.32
C LEU A 262 5.04 4.86 6.24
N VAL A 263 6.28 4.50 6.54
CA VAL A 263 6.58 3.32 7.38
C VAL A 263 5.99 3.49 8.77
N ALA A 264 6.13 4.67 9.37
CA ALA A 264 5.55 4.98 10.67
C ALA A 264 4.02 4.87 10.65
N ALA A 265 3.34 5.39 9.61
CA ALA A 265 1.90 5.27 9.49
C ALA A 265 1.44 3.82 9.30
N VAL A 266 2.13 3.03 8.48
CA VAL A 266 1.84 1.59 8.30
C VAL A 266 2.01 0.84 9.63
N ALA A 267 3.10 1.08 10.36
CA ALA A 267 3.34 0.50 11.68
C ALA A 267 2.24 0.91 12.68
N GLY A 268 1.82 2.17 12.64
CA GLY A 268 0.69 2.67 13.42
C GLY A 268 -0.61 1.96 13.05
N GLY A 269 -0.87 1.75 11.75
CA GLY A 269 -2.05 1.03 11.24
C GLY A 269 -2.13 -0.39 11.77
N LEU A 270 -1.01 -1.11 11.79
CA LEU A 270 -0.90 -2.44 12.41
C LEU A 270 -1.21 -2.36 13.91
N ALA A 271 -0.55 -1.46 14.63
CA ALA A 271 -0.74 -1.29 16.07
C ALA A 271 -2.18 -0.92 16.44
N GLY A 272 -2.81 -0.01 15.69
CA GLY A 272 -4.20 0.39 15.87
C GLY A 272 -5.19 -0.75 15.56
N SER A 273 -4.93 -1.55 14.52
CA SER A 273 -5.78 -2.70 14.17
C SER A 273 -5.77 -3.78 15.25
N VAL A 274 -4.58 -4.11 15.77
CA VAL A 274 -4.41 -5.08 16.87
C VAL A 274 -4.92 -4.52 18.19
N GLY A 275 -4.60 -3.24 18.47
CA GLY A 275 -5.02 -2.55 19.70
C GLY A 275 -6.54 -2.43 19.81
N GLY A 276 -7.20 -2.04 18.72
CA GLY A 276 -8.66 -2.01 18.66
C GLY A 276 -9.28 -3.40 18.91
N LEU A 277 -8.71 -4.46 18.33
CA LEU A 277 -9.18 -5.84 18.57
C LEU A 277 -9.12 -6.21 20.05
N ARG A 278 -8.01 -5.89 20.71
CA ARG A 278 -7.85 -6.10 22.15
C ARG A 278 -8.82 -5.26 22.97
N TRP A 279 -9.03 -3.99 22.59
CA TRP A 279 -10.02 -3.10 23.20
C TRP A 279 -11.42 -3.71 23.16
N ARG A 280 -11.90 -4.15 21.99
CA ARG A 280 -13.27 -4.71 21.86
C ARG A 280 -13.44 -5.99 22.66
N ARG A 281 -12.43 -6.87 22.70
CA ARG A 281 -12.47 -8.09 23.53
C ARG A 281 -12.55 -7.79 25.01
N TRP A 282 -11.78 -6.80 25.48
CA TRP A 282 -11.82 -6.36 26.87
C TRP A 282 -13.17 -5.70 27.21
N ALA A 283 -13.62 -4.78 26.36
CA ALA A 283 -14.83 -3.98 26.57
C ALA A 283 -16.11 -4.81 26.55
N ALA A 284 -16.17 -5.89 25.75
CA ALA A 284 -17.32 -6.80 25.68
C ALA A 284 -17.75 -7.37 27.05
N SER A 285 -16.80 -7.47 28.01
CA SER A 285 -17.09 -7.93 29.38
C SER A 285 -17.47 -6.81 30.36
N ARG A 286 -17.38 -5.54 29.95
CA ARG A 286 -17.45 -4.37 30.85
C ARG A 286 -18.52 -3.36 30.47
N MET A 287 -18.91 -3.29 29.21
CA MET A 287 -19.86 -2.29 28.71
C MET A 287 -20.61 -2.80 27.47
N PRO A 288 -21.80 -2.24 27.17
CA PRO A 288 -22.50 -2.49 25.92
C PRO A 288 -21.65 -2.20 24.68
N ASP A 289 -21.81 -3.02 23.63
CA ASP A 289 -21.03 -2.93 22.40
C ASP A 289 -21.09 -1.55 21.73
N LEU A 290 -22.24 -0.88 21.78
CA LEU A 290 -22.37 0.46 21.21
C LEU A 290 -21.51 1.48 21.96
N GLN A 291 -21.44 1.40 23.29
CA GLN A 291 -20.62 2.31 24.09
C GLN A 291 -19.12 2.10 23.80
N ALA A 292 -18.69 0.84 23.74
CA ALA A 292 -17.30 0.50 23.40
C ALA A 292 -16.90 1.00 22.00
N ALA A 293 -17.81 0.93 21.02
CA ALA A 293 -17.59 1.42 19.66
C ALA A 293 -17.47 2.95 19.61
N LEU A 294 -18.37 3.65 20.30
CA LEU A 294 -18.34 5.12 20.34
C LEU A 294 -17.06 5.67 21.00
N LEU A 295 -16.59 5.02 22.06
CA LEU A 295 -15.32 5.38 22.71
C LEU A 295 -14.12 5.15 21.79
N GLU A 296 -14.10 4.02 21.07
CA GLU A 296 -13.06 3.71 20.10
C GLU A 296 -13.04 4.75 18.97
N ASP A 297 -14.20 5.11 18.42
CA ASP A 297 -14.33 6.13 17.38
C ASP A 297 -13.88 7.51 17.87
N ALA A 298 -14.24 7.88 19.09
CA ALA A 298 -13.81 9.15 19.69
C ALA A 298 -12.27 9.21 19.81
N VAL A 299 -11.64 8.12 20.23
CA VAL A 299 -10.18 8.00 20.31
C VAL A 299 -9.56 8.08 18.92
N ALA A 300 -10.07 7.32 17.94
CA ALA A 300 -9.55 7.32 16.57
C ALA A 300 -9.66 8.69 15.92
N LEU A 301 -10.81 9.36 16.04
CA LEU A 301 -11.03 10.73 15.55
C LEU A 301 -10.12 11.74 16.26
N GLY A 302 -9.96 11.62 17.59
CA GLY A 302 -9.06 12.48 18.37
C GLY A 302 -7.60 12.34 17.94
N LEU A 303 -7.12 11.11 17.72
CA LEU A 303 -5.79 10.83 17.22
C LEU A 303 -5.58 11.38 15.80
N ALA A 304 -6.55 11.18 14.90
CA ALA A 304 -6.49 11.72 13.55
C ALA A 304 -6.48 13.25 13.55
N ALA A 305 -7.30 13.89 14.39
CA ALA A 305 -7.31 15.34 14.54
C ALA A 305 -5.97 15.86 15.07
N ALA A 306 -5.41 15.25 16.12
CA ALA A 306 -4.10 15.61 16.67
C ALA A 306 -2.96 15.43 15.65
N ALA A 307 -3.04 14.41 14.80
CA ALA A 307 -2.07 14.17 13.75
C ALA A 307 -2.22 15.15 12.57
N CYS A 308 -3.44 15.47 12.16
CA CYS A 308 -3.70 16.17 10.90
C CYS A 308 -3.93 17.67 11.04
N LEU A 309 -4.31 18.17 12.21
CA LEU A 309 -4.44 19.62 12.42
C LEU A 309 -3.05 20.26 12.39
N PRO A 310 -2.89 21.40 11.69
CA PRO A 310 -1.64 22.13 11.72
C PRO A 310 -1.34 22.50 13.18
N GLY A 311 -0.12 22.22 13.63
CA GLY A 311 0.35 22.70 14.92
C GLY A 311 0.10 24.21 15.00
N ARG A 312 -0.31 24.70 16.17
CA ARG A 312 -0.38 26.14 16.44
C ARG A 312 1.05 26.71 16.42
N SER A 313 1.65 26.83 15.25
CA SER A 313 2.86 27.60 15.05
C SER A 313 2.48 29.05 15.33
N ARG A 314 2.82 29.55 16.52
CA ARG A 314 2.79 30.99 16.77
C ARG A 314 3.62 31.64 15.67
N PRO A 315 3.11 32.67 14.97
CA PRO A 315 3.93 33.37 13.99
C PRO A 315 5.22 33.81 14.70
N PRO A 316 6.41 33.61 14.10
CA PRO A 316 7.61 34.21 14.65
C PRO A 316 7.35 35.72 14.72
N LEU A 317 7.43 36.28 15.93
CA LEU A 317 7.44 37.72 16.11
C LEU A 317 8.68 38.22 15.38
N VAL A 318 8.50 38.72 14.15
CA VAL A 318 9.56 39.44 13.45
C VAL A 318 9.73 40.73 14.23
N ALA A 319 10.82 40.84 15.00
CA ALA A 319 11.22 42.13 15.55
C ALA A 319 11.52 43.05 14.37
N VAL A 320 10.64 44.02 14.13
CA VAL A 320 10.91 45.12 13.20
C VAL A 320 11.99 45.98 13.87
N PRO A 321 13.20 46.10 13.30
CA PRO A 321 14.17 47.07 13.80
C PRO A 321 13.58 48.47 13.63
N ARG A 322 13.60 49.28 14.69
CA ARG A 322 13.33 50.72 14.60
C ARG A 322 14.58 51.43 14.11
#